data_AF-A0A920IPQ2-F1
#
_entry.id   AF-A0A920IPQ2-F1
#
_cell.length_a   1.000
_cell.length_b   1.000
_cell.length_c   1.000
_cell.angle_alpha   90.00
_cell.angle_beta   90.00
_cell.angle_gamma   90.00
#
_symmetry.space_group_name_H-M   'P 1'
#
loop_
_entity.id
_entity.type
_entity.pdbx_description
1 polymer ?
#
loop_
_entity_poly.entity_id
_entity_poly.type
_entity_poly.pdbx_seq_one_letter_code
_entity_poly.pdbx_strand_id
1 'polypeptide(L)' 'MNDNKKIESCIDLYYEGCCESDPVEIKQAFDENAMISGYLPDGLHEMNLDEFAGFVEAQQPSPKEKGDEAFLKFFHVK' A
#
# COMPACT_ATOMS: atom_id res chain seq x y z
N MET A 1 -4.14 -4.73 22.10
CA MET A 1 -2.87 -4.26 21.49
C MET A 1 -2.70 -2.77 21.79
N ASN A 2 -1.47 -2.31 22.00
CA ASN A 2 -1.17 -0.87 22.05
C ASN A 2 -1.26 -0.27 20.64
N ASP A 3 -1.25 1.05 20.55
CA ASP A 3 -1.46 1.74 19.28
C ASP A 3 -0.34 1.47 18.27
N ASN A 4 0.92 1.39 18.71
CA ASN A 4 2.04 1.02 17.84
C ASN A 4 1.79 -0.32 17.12
N LYS A 5 1.36 -1.35 17.84
CA LYS A 5 1.07 -2.66 17.23
C LYS A 5 -0.10 -2.60 16.25
N LYS A 6 -1.11 -1.76 16.51
CA LYS A 6 -2.24 -1.60 15.57
C LYS A 6 -1.80 -0.88 14.29
N ILE A 7 -0.93 0.12 14.43
CA ILE A 7 -0.36 0.87 13.30
C ILE A 7 0.53 -0.07 12.46
N GLU A 8 1.41 -0.84 13.10
CA GLU A 8 2.27 -1.83 12.43
C GLU A 8 1.41 -2.84 11.63
N SER A 9 0.36 -3.42 12.23
CA SER A 9 -0.53 -4.35 11.51
C SER A 9 -1.27 -3.71 10.33
N CYS A 10 -1.61 -2.42 10.41
CA CYS A 10 -2.22 -1.70 9.28
C CYS A 10 -1.21 -1.48 8.14
N ILE A 11 0.03 -1.14 8.48
CA ILE A 11 1.11 -0.96 7.51
C ILE A 11 1.47 -2.30 6.85
N ASP A 12 1.51 -3.39 7.61
CA ASP A 12 1.75 -4.73 7.08
C ASP A 12 0.67 -5.11 6.04
N LEU A 13 -0.60 -4.85 6.33
CA LEU A 13 -1.72 -5.11 5.40
C LEU A 13 -1.60 -4.29 4.12
N TYR A 14 -1.32 -2.98 4.23
CA TYR A 14 -1.05 -2.14 3.07
C TYR A 14 0.11 -2.68 2.23
N TYR A 15 1.20 -3.09 2.89
CA TYR A 15 2.42 -3.54 2.23
C TYR A 15 2.23 -4.88 1.51
N GLU A 16 1.55 -5.86 2.15
CA GLU A 16 1.23 -7.14 1.49
C GLU A 16 0.31 -6.91 0.28
N GLY A 17 -0.71 -6.05 0.42
CA GLY A 17 -1.59 -5.70 -0.71
C GLY A 17 -0.83 -5.09 -1.89
N CYS A 18 0.21 -4.29 -1.63
CA CYS A 18 1.11 -3.80 -2.67
C CYS A 18 1.97 -4.92 -3.29
N CYS A 19 2.48 -5.84 -2.48
CA CYS A 19 3.31 -6.95 -2.94
C CYS A 19 2.54 -7.97 -3.79
N GLU A 20 1.27 -8.21 -3.45
CA GLU A 20 0.38 -9.15 -4.13
C GLU A 20 -0.46 -8.50 -5.24
N SER A 21 -0.39 -7.17 -5.38
CA SER A 21 -1.28 -6.39 -6.25
C SER A 21 -2.77 -6.62 -5.92
N ASP A 22 -3.11 -6.74 -4.64
CA ASP A 22 -4.46 -7.03 -4.15
C ASP A 22 -5.22 -5.73 -3.79
N PRO A 23 -6.22 -5.31 -4.60
CA PRO A 23 -6.99 -4.09 -4.32
C PRO A 23 -7.88 -4.20 -3.08
N VAL A 24 -8.26 -5.41 -2.66
CA VAL A 24 -9.10 -5.63 -1.47
C VAL A 24 -8.30 -5.34 -0.21
N GLU A 25 -7.07 -5.81 -0.13
CA GLU A 25 -6.18 -5.51 1.00
C GLU A 25 -5.84 -4.02 1.09
N ILE A 26 -5.62 -3.36 -0.06
CA ILE A 26 -5.45 -1.90 -0.11
C ILE A 26 -6.68 -1.20 0.48
N LYS A 27 -7.89 -1.56 0.06
CA LYS A 27 -9.13 -0.93 0.57
C LYS A 27 -9.36 -1.19 2.07
N GLN A 28 -8.86 -2.29 2.61
CA GLN A 28 -8.93 -2.57 4.04
C GLN A 28 -7.94 -1.76 4.88
N ALA A 29 -6.79 -1.38 4.31
CA ALA A 29 -5.75 -0.64 5.01
C ALA A 29 -6.00 0.88 5.09
N PHE A 30 -6.90 1.43 4.27
CA PHE A 30 -7.18 2.86 4.21
C PHE A 30 -8.58 3.21 4.71
N ASP A 31 -8.73 4.47 5.14
CA ASP A 31 -10.06 5.08 5.34
C ASP A 31 -10.78 5.20 4.00
N GLU A 32 -12.12 5.05 3.99
CA GLU A 32 -12.93 5.11 2.77
C GLU A 32 -12.80 6.46 2.02
N ASN A 33 -12.42 7.53 2.72
CA ASN A 33 -12.21 8.87 2.15
C ASN A 33 -10.73 9.22 1.96
N ALA A 34 -9.83 8.22 1.99
CA ALA A 34 -8.40 8.46 1.83
C ALA A 34 -8.06 9.06 0.46
N MET A 35 -7.11 9.98 0.46
CA MET A 35 -6.47 10.54 -0.73
C MET A 35 -4.99 10.18 -0.72
N ILE A 36 -4.50 9.70 -1.86
CA ILE A 36 -3.13 9.25 -2.07
C ILE A 36 -2.53 10.16 -3.14
N SER A 37 -1.39 10.78 -2.83
CA SER A 37 -0.68 11.65 -3.77
C SER A 37 0.78 11.24 -3.92
N GLY A 38 1.32 11.34 -5.12
CA GLY A 38 2.72 11.02 -5.38
C GLY A 38 3.19 11.55 -6.74
N TYR A 39 4.50 11.65 -6.91
CA TYR A 39 5.11 11.95 -8.22
C TYR A 39 5.49 10.65 -8.93
N LEU A 40 4.96 10.47 -10.13
CA LEU A 40 5.35 9.46 -11.09
C LEU A 40 6.18 10.10 -12.22
N PRO A 41 6.84 9.33 -13.11
CA PRO A 41 7.67 9.89 -14.18
C PRO A 41 6.96 10.91 -15.10
N ASP A 42 5.63 10.87 -15.15
CA ASP A 42 4.76 11.76 -15.94
C ASP A 42 4.16 12.93 -15.14
N GLY A 43 4.39 13.01 -13.83
CA GLY A 43 4.02 14.18 -13.02
C GLY A 43 3.40 13.85 -11.67
N LEU A 44 2.71 14.84 -11.10
CA LEU A 44 1.93 14.68 -9.87
C LEU A 44 0.66 13.89 -10.16
N HIS A 45 0.40 12.88 -9.35
CA HIS A 45 -0.85 12.13 -9.30
C HIS A 45 -1.51 12.34 -7.95
N GLU A 46 -2.83 12.52 -7.99
CA GLU A 46 -3.70 12.59 -6.82
C GLU A 46 -4.86 11.63 -7.08
N MET A 47 -4.98 10.60 -6.25
CA MET A 47 -5.90 9.48 -6.42
C MET A 47 -6.76 9.34 -5.17
N ASN A 48 -8.05 9.10 -5.35
CA ASN A 48 -8.89 8.57 -4.27
C ASN A 48 -8.59 7.07 -4.02
N LEU A 49 -9.18 6.50 -2.99
CA LEU A 49 -8.94 5.09 -2.62
C LEU A 49 -9.26 4.11 -3.76
N ASP A 50 -10.36 4.28 -4.47
CA ASP A 50 -10.75 3.37 -5.56
C ASP A 50 -9.78 3.45 -6.74
N GLU A 51 -9.36 4.66 -7.10
CA GLU A 51 -8.35 4.90 -8.14
C GLU A 51 -7.00 4.28 -7.77
N PHE A 52 -6.56 4.46 -6.53
CA PHE A 52 -5.31 3.91 -6.05
C PHE A 52 -5.34 2.37 -5.96
N ALA A 53 -6.45 1.78 -5.49
CA ALA A 53 -6.61 0.33 -5.48
C ALA A 53 -6.56 -0.24 -6.90
N GLY A 54 -7.20 0.40 -7.88
CA GLY A 54 -7.11 0.02 -9.29
C GLY A 54 -5.69 0.18 -9.87
N PHE A 55 -4.96 1.21 -9.45
CA PHE A 55 -3.56 1.40 -9.83
C PHE A 55 -2.66 0.27 -9.33
N VAL A 56 -2.88 -0.20 -8.09
CA VAL A 56 -2.17 -1.36 -7.50
C VAL A 56 -2.54 -2.65 -8.22
N GLU A 57 -3.84 -2.92 -8.43
CA GLU A 57 -4.34 -4.11 -9.14
C GLU A 57 -3.73 -4.25 -10.55
N ALA A 58 -3.54 -3.12 -11.23
CA ALA A 58 -2.97 -3.07 -12.57
C ALA A 58 -1.48 -3.46 -12.63
N GLN A 59 -0.76 -3.55 -11.50
CA GLN A 59 0.65 -3.97 -11.46
C GLN A 59 0.76 -5.48 -11.62
N GLN A 60 0.66 -5.97 -12.87
CA GLN A 60 0.72 -7.40 -13.20
C GLN A 60 1.96 -7.75 -14.05
N PRO A 61 2.63 -8.90 -13.81
CA PRO A 61 2.46 -9.76 -12.63
C PRO A 61 2.80 -8.99 -11.34
N SER A 62 2.29 -9.46 -10.20
CA SER A 62 2.53 -8.79 -8.92
C SER A 62 4.03 -8.71 -8.61
N PRO A 63 4.49 -7.74 -7.80
CA PRO A 63 5.89 -7.70 -7.36
C PRO A 63 6.36 -9.04 -6.78
N LYS A 64 5.50 -9.72 -6.01
CA LYS A 64 5.79 -11.05 -5.45
C LYS A 64 5.93 -12.11 -6.54
N GLU A 65 5.05 -12.13 -7.54
CA GLU A 65 5.14 -13.06 -8.67
C GLU A 65 6.38 -12.81 -9.56
N LYS A 66 6.81 -11.55 -9.69
CA LYS A 66 8.06 -11.19 -10.37
C LYS A 66 9.31 -11.67 -9.63
N GLY A 67 9.17 -11.97 -8.33
CA GLY A 67 10.28 -12.31 -7.46
C GLY A 67 11.05 -11.07 -6.97
N ASP A 68 10.40 -9.90 -6.93
CA ASP A 68 10.99 -8.69 -6.37
C ASP A 68 11.25 -8.88 -4.87
N GLU A 69 12.37 -8.34 -4.36
CA GLU A 69 12.73 -8.46 -2.95
C GLU A 69 11.80 -7.60 -2.10
N ALA A 70 11.00 -8.22 -1.24
CA ALA A 70 10.16 -7.53 -0.28
C ALA A 70 11.03 -6.90 0.83
N PHE A 71 10.83 -5.60 1.08
CA PHE A 71 11.51 -4.86 2.13
C PHE A 71 10.55 -3.92 2.88
N LEU A 72 10.26 -4.26 4.13
CA LEU A 72 9.53 -3.41 5.08
C LEU A 72 10.30 -3.35 6.40
N LYS A 73 10.46 -2.15 6.97
CA LYS A 73 11.14 -1.95 8.25
C LYS A 73 10.53 -0.82 9.05
N PHE A 74 10.15 -1.13 10.29
CA PHE A 74 9.70 -0.12 11.26
C PHE A 74 10.89 0.51 11.99
N PHE A 75 10.80 1.83 12.20
CA PHE A 75 11.75 2.58 13.02
C PHE A 75 10.99 3.22 14.18
N HIS A 76 11.37 2.89 15.40
CA HIS A 76 10.82 3.50 16.60
C HIS A 76 11.75 4.61 17.07
N VAL A 77 11.24 5.85 17.05
CA VAL A 77 11.93 6.97 17.70
C VAL A 77 11.80 6.78 19.22
N LYS A 78 12.93 6.84 19.93
CA LYS A 78 12.98 6.72 21.39
C LYS A 78 12.43 7.96 22.09
#